data_AF-A0A0F6SS19-F1
#
_entry.id   AF-A0A0F6SS19-F1
#
_cell.length_a   1.000
_cell.length_b   1.000
_cell.length_c   1.000
_cell.angle_alpha   90.00
_cell.angle_beta   90.00
_cell.angle_gamma   90.00
#
_symmetry.space_group_name_H-M   'P 1'
#
loop_
_entity.id
_entity.type
_entity.pdbx_description
1 polymer ?
#
loop_
_entity_poly.entity_id
_entity_poly.type
_entity_poly.pdbx_seq_one_letter_code
_entity_poly.pdbx_strand_id
1 'polypeptide(L)'
;MSFSETICAIAHELGHAAFGDEYSEDLLRDSRQEVRADRWAVGVLISKSAYEHAERIVGSHSGALAAELDVTVEFVDIWKSLHEKAVI
;
A
#
# COMPACT_ATOMS: atom_id res chain seq x y z
N MET A 1 -11.04 6.98 -12.57
CA MET A 1 -10.14 6.05 -11.88
C MET A 1 -9.08 5.61 -12.87
N SER A 2 -7.79 5.83 -12.57
CA SER A 2 -6.66 5.35 -13.36
C SER A 2 -6.46 3.84 -13.16
N PHE A 3 -5.63 3.21 -13.99
CA PHE A 3 -5.31 1.79 -13.83
C PHE A 3 -4.66 1.51 -12.46
N SER A 4 -3.71 2.34 -12.04
CA SER A 4 -3.05 2.22 -10.73
C SER A 4 -4.02 2.37 -9.56
N GLU A 5 -4.98 3.30 -9.65
CA GLU A 5 -6.05 3.44 -8.65
C GLU A 5 -6.92 2.17 -8.57
N THR A 6 -7.27 1.57 -9.72
CA THR A 6 -8.04 0.33 -9.77
C THR A 6 -7.26 -0.86 -9.18
N ILE A 7 -5.97 -1.01 -9.51
CA ILE A 7 -5.15 -2.11 -8.97
C ILE A 7 -4.96 -1.97 -7.46
N CYS A 8 -4.71 -0.76 -6.96
CA CYS A 8 -4.58 -0.51 -5.51
C CYS A 8 -5.90 -0.81 -4.78
N ALA A 9 -7.03 -0.36 -5.33
CA ALA A 9 -8.35 -0.67 -4.76
C ALA A 9 -8.63 -2.18 -4.74
N ILE A 10 -8.39 -2.90 -5.84
CA ILE A 10 -8.60 -4.36 -5.87
C ILE A 10 -7.69 -5.07 -4.86
N ALA A 11 -6.42 -4.68 -4.75
CA ALA A 11 -5.51 -5.26 -3.78
C ALA A 11 -5.97 -5.00 -2.33
N HIS A 12 -6.51 -3.81 -2.05
CA HIS A 12 -7.11 -3.47 -0.77
C HIS A 12 -8.31 -4.38 -0.44
N GLU A 13 -9.27 -4.53 -1.36
CA GLU A 13 -10.42 -5.43 -1.16
C GLU A 13 -10.01 -6.90 -0.99
N LEU A 14 -8.98 -7.34 -1.71
CA LEU A 14 -8.39 -8.67 -1.50
C LEU A 14 -7.77 -8.79 -0.10
N GLY A 15 -7.23 -7.71 0.46
CA GLY A 15 -6.77 -7.64 1.84
C GLY A 15 -7.91 -7.90 2.82
N HIS A 16 -9.05 -7.25 2.66
CA HIS A 16 -10.24 -7.55 3.47
C HIS A 16 -10.65 -9.01 3.36
N ALA A 17 -10.75 -9.54 2.13
CA ALA A 17 -11.10 -10.93 1.90
C ALA A 17 -10.09 -11.91 2.55
N ALA A 18 -8.80 -11.61 2.50
CA ALA A 18 -7.75 -12.44 3.08
C ALA A 18 -7.83 -12.53 4.62
N PHE A 19 -8.31 -11.48 5.28
CA PHE A 19 -8.49 -11.43 6.74
C PHE A 19 -9.91 -11.74 7.22
N GLY A 20 -10.85 -12.00 6.29
CA GLY A 20 -12.25 -12.23 6.63
C GLY A 20 -12.92 -11.00 7.22
N ASP A 21 -12.55 -9.82 6.74
CA ASP A 21 -13.13 -8.57 7.20
C ASP A 21 -14.56 -8.41 6.68
N GLU A 22 -15.42 -8.00 7.60
CA GLU A 22 -16.81 -7.67 7.35
C GLU A 22 -17.06 -6.24 7.84
N TYR A 23 -18.08 -5.60 7.26
CA TYR A 23 -18.58 -4.31 7.68
C TYR A 23 -18.83 -4.25 9.20
N SER A 24 -18.45 -3.14 9.83
CA SER A 24 -18.56 -2.92 11.27
C SER A 24 -19.05 -1.51 11.57
N GLU A 25 -20.08 -1.38 12.42
CA GLU A 25 -20.50 -0.07 12.94
C GLU A 25 -19.55 0.48 14.02
N ASP A 26 -18.71 -0.37 14.62
CA ASP A 26 -17.64 0.06 15.52
C ASP A 26 -16.50 0.70 14.70
N LEU A 27 -16.40 2.03 14.78
CA LEU A 27 -15.40 2.84 14.07
C LEU A 27 -13.95 2.44 14.37
N LEU A 28 -13.65 1.96 15.58
CA LEU A 28 -12.29 1.53 15.92
C LEU A 28 -11.96 0.20 15.26
N ARG A 29 -12.94 -0.70 15.14
CA ARG A 29 -12.78 -1.96 14.43
C ARG A 29 -12.64 -1.69 12.93
N ASP A 30 -13.54 -0.92 12.35
CA ASP A 30 -13.54 -0.51 10.94
C ASP A 30 -12.18 0.08 10.55
N SER A 31 -11.71 1.09 11.28
CA SER A 31 -10.39 1.71 11.04
C SER A 31 -9.21 0.70 11.13
N ARG A 32 -9.30 -0.33 11.98
CA ARG A 32 -8.27 -1.37 12.06
C ARG A 32 -8.32 -2.34 10.89
N GLN A 33 -9.51 -2.60 10.34
CA GLN A 33 -9.70 -3.43 9.15
C GLN A 33 -9.11 -2.73 7.93
N GLU A 34 -9.48 -1.46 7.72
CA GLU A 34 -8.94 -0.60 6.65
C GLU A 34 -7.40 -0.54 6.67
N VAL A 35 -6.80 -0.18 7.82
CA VAL A 35 -5.34 -0.10 7.97
C VAL A 35 -4.66 -1.46 7.71
N ARG A 36 -5.31 -2.57 8.06
CA ARG A 36 -4.76 -3.91 7.81
C ARG A 36 -4.85 -4.26 6.32
N ALA A 37 -5.97 -3.98 5.67
CA ALA A 37 -6.18 -4.19 4.25
C ALA A 37 -5.15 -3.42 3.42
N ASP A 38 -4.94 -2.13 3.74
CA ASP A 38 -3.92 -1.28 3.11
C ASP A 38 -2.51 -1.87 3.25
N ARG A 39 -2.10 -2.21 4.48
CA ARG A 39 -0.76 -2.77 4.74
C ARG A 39 -0.53 -4.08 4.00
N TRP A 40 -1.56 -4.91 3.92
CA TRP A 40 -1.50 -6.15 3.17
C TRP A 40 -1.37 -5.89 1.66
N ALA A 41 -2.21 -5.01 1.11
CA ALA A 41 -2.22 -4.66 -0.31
C ALA A 41 -0.89 -4.07 -0.75
N VAL A 42 -0.32 -3.16 0.04
CA VAL A 42 1.00 -2.58 -0.18
C VAL A 42 2.08 -3.66 -0.21
N GLY A 43 2.05 -4.61 0.74
CA GLY A 43 3.01 -5.72 0.76
C GLY A 43 2.89 -6.69 -0.41
N VAL A 44 1.71 -6.77 -1.04
CA VAL A 44 1.46 -7.57 -2.24
C VAL A 44 1.94 -6.85 -3.50
N LEU A 45 1.67 -5.55 -3.63
CA LEU A 45 1.98 -4.79 -4.85
C LEU A 45 3.42 -4.27 -4.89
N ILE A 46 4.00 -3.94 -3.74
CA ILE A 46 5.32 -3.32 -3.66
C ILE A 46 6.31 -4.28 -3.00
N SER A 47 7.06 -5.02 -3.82
CA SER A 47 8.19 -5.80 -3.30
C SER A 47 9.36 -4.88 -2.94
N LYS A 48 10.14 -5.26 -1.91
CA LYS A 48 11.37 -4.53 -1.52
C LYS A 48 12.32 -4.33 -2.70
N SER A 49 12.54 -5.36 -3.53
CA SER A 49 13.41 -5.27 -4.70
C SER A 49 12.88 -4.31 -5.77
N ALA A 50 11.55 -4.28 -6.00
CA ALA A 50 10.94 -3.35 -6.94
C ALA A 50 11.06 -1.91 -6.44
N TYR A 51 10.77 -1.67 -5.15
CA TYR A 51 10.94 -0.36 -4.54
C TYR A 51 12.39 0.14 -4.63
N GLU A 52 13.38 -0.69 -4.25
CA GLU A 52 14.80 -0.32 -4.33
C GLU A 52 15.26 -0.07 -5.78
N HIS A 53 14.68 -0.78 -6.75
CA HIS A 53 14.96 -0.55 -8.16
C HIS A 53 14.39 0.79 -8.62
N ALA A 54 13.12 1.06 -8.32
CA ALA A 54 12.47 2.32 -8.64
C ALA A 54 13.21 3.51 -8.00
N GLU A 55 13.58 3.40 -6.73
CA GLU A 55 14.29 4.46 -6.01
C GLU A 55 15.66 4.79 -6.64
N ARG A 56 16.36 3.78 -7.20
CA ARG A 56 17.60 4.03 -7.97
C ARG A 56 17.36 4.78 -9.28
N ILE A 57 16.17 4.69 -9.88
CA ILE A 57 15.82 5.34 -11.14
C ILE A 57 15.34 6.77 -10.90
N VAL A 58 14.40 6.95 -9.97
CA VAL A 58 13.66 8.22 -9.81
C VAL A 58 13.98 8.97 -8.51
N GLY A 59 14.81 8.40 -7.64
CA GLY A 59 15.07 8.93 -6.30
C GLY A 59 13.93 8.66 -5.32
N SER A 60 13.92 9.39 -4.20
CA SER A 60 13.02 9.13 -3.07
C SER A 60 11.69 9.89 -3.10
N HIS A 61 11.38 10.65 -4.15
CA HIS A 61 10.14 11.42 -4.23
C HIS A 61 8.92 10.50 -4.45
N SER A 62 7.94 10.50 -3.53
CA SER A 62 6.83 9.53 -3.54
C SER A 62 6.00 9.55 -4.83
N GLY A 63 5.75 10.73 -5.41
CA GLY A 63 5.03 10.83 -6.69
C GLY A 63 5.77 10.21 -7.87
N ALA A 64 7.11 10.27 -7.88
CA ALA A 64 7.92 9.68 -8.94
C ALA A 64 8.02 8.16 -8.76
N LEU A 65 8.18 7.71 -7.51
CA LEU A 65 8.13 6.30 -7.15
C LEU A 65 6.79 5.65 -7.50
N ALA A 66 5.67 6.34 -7.24
CA ALA A 66 4.34 5.84 -7.56
C ALA A 66 4.15 5.62 -9.06
N ALA A 67 4.65 6.56 -9.88
CA ALA A 67 4.64 6.44 -11.33
C ALA A 67 5.54 5.28 -11.82
N GLU A 68 6.71 5.07 -11.22
CA GLU A 68 7.63 3.98 -11.60
C GLU A 68 7.13 2.59 -11.14
N LEU A 69 6.40 2.53 -10.02
CA LEU A 69 5.88 1.30 -9.44
C LEU A 69 4.45 0.96 -9.90
N ASP A 70 3.84 1.80 -10.74
CA ASP A 70 2.44 1.69 -11.20
C ASP A 70 1.40 1.61 -10.06
N VAL A 71 1.64 2.30 -8.95
CA VAL A 71 0.74 2.35 -7.77
C VAL A 71 0.33 3.79 -7.43
N THR A 72 -0.51 3.98 -6.42
CA THR A 72 -0.84 5.31 -5.90
C THR A 72 0.26 5.86 -4.99
N VAL A 73 0.32 7.18 -4.85
CA VAL A 73 1.26 7.86 -3.93
C VAL A 73 1.05 7.41 -2.48
N GLU A 74 -0.20 7.24 -2.07
CA GLU A 74 -0.57 6.75 -0.75
C GLU A 74 0.05 5.38 -0.43
N PHE A 75 0.04 4.45 -1.39
CA PHE A 75 0.65 3.12 -1.22
C PHE A 75 2.17 3.20 -1.05
N VAL A 76 2.84 4.11 -1.76
CA VAL A 76 4.27 4.38 -1.57
C VAL A 76 4.54 4.93 -0.17
N ASP A 77 3.73 5.86 0.31
CA ASP A 77 3.89 6.46 1.63
C ASP A 77 3.63 5.45 2.76
N ILE A 78 2.64 4.56 2.61
CA ILE A 78 2.42 3.43 3.51
C ILE A 78 3.64 2.51 3.52
N TRP A 79 4.18 2.14 2.34
CA TRP A 79 5.35 1.28 2.25
C TRP A 79 6.57 1.84 2.99
N LYS A 80 6.87 3.13 2.76
CA LYS A 80 7.91 3.87 3.49
C LYS A 80 7.66 3.82 4.99
N SER A 81 6.44 4.12 5.43
CA SER A 81 6.10 4.11 6.86
C SER A 81 6.32 2.74 7.54
N LEU A 82 6.14 1.65 6.80
CA LEU A 82 6.36 0.28 7.29
C LEU A 82 7.84 -0.09 7.38
N HIS A 83 8.70 0.48 6.51
CA HIS A 83 10.10 0.07 6.37
C HIS A 83 11.10 1.05 6.97
N GLU A 84 10.77 2.34 7.06
CA GLU A 84 11.60 3.37 7.70
C GLU A 84 11.55 3.26 9.23
N LYS A 85 10.41 2.80 9.78
CA LYS A 85 10.25 2.59 11.23
C LYS A 85 10.95 1.32 11.75
N ALA A 86 11.52 0.50 10.87
CA ALA A 86 12.21 -0.74 11.24
C ALA A 86 13.70 -0.55 11.59
N VAL A 87 14.22 0.70 11.55
CA VAL A 87 15.58 1.04 11.96
C VAL A 87 15.55 1.62 13.39
N ILE A 88 15.34 0.76 14.40
CA ILE A 88 15.61 1.04 15.83
C ILE A 88 16.26 -0.19 16.44
#